data_AF-A0A5S9M301-F1
#
_entry.id   AF-A0A5S9M301-F1
#
_cell.length_a   1.000
_cell.length_b   1.000
_cell.length_c   1.000
_cell.angle_alpha   90.00
_cell.angle_beta   90.00
_cell.angle_gamma   90.00
#
_symmetry.space_group_name_H-M   'P 1'
#
loop_
_entity.id
_entity.type
_entity.pdbx_description
1 polymer ?
#
loop_
_entity_poly.entity_id
_entity_poly.type
_entity_poly.pdbx_seq_one_letter_code
_entity_poly.pdbx_strand_id
1 'polypeptide(L)'
;MLALRLKAFEGLAQSIQLIQQGRADLTFNDKLAVLNYLKTSGNKNLKVAFETGDPQETYFAFRKGSGEVVDKVNGALKEMKKKDGTLAKISKKWFGEDVTK
;
A
#
# COMPACT_ATOMS: atom_id res chain seq x y z
N MET A 1 -23.35 -13.63 16.47
CA MET A 1 -21.90 -13.56 16.16
C MET A 1 -21.78 -13.74 14.65
N LEU A 2 -21.39 -12.70 13.90
CA LEU A 2 -21.10 -12.87 12.47
C LEU A 2 -19.81 -13.70 12.36
N ALA A 3 -19.87 -14.84 11.68
CA ALA A 3 -18.69 -15.64 11.40
C ALA A 3 -17.95 -15.04 10.20
N LEU A 4 -16.70 -14.64 10.39
CA LEU A 4 -15.84 -14.23 9.28
C LEU A 4 -15.43 -15.47 8.48
N ARG A 5 -15.83 -15.53 7.20
CA ARG A 5 -15.41 -16.62 6.30
C ARG A 5 -14.26 -16.13 5.42
N LEU A 6 -13.07 -16.64 5.68
CA LEU A 6 -11.89 -16.34 4.87
C LEU A 6 -11.93 -17.14 3.55
N LYS A 7 -11.49 -16.50 2.47
CA LYS A 7 -11.32 -17.12 1.16
C LYS A 7 -9.94 -16.75 0.64
N ALA A 8 -9.14 -17.76 0.31
CA ALA A 8 -7.84 -17.54 -0.32
C ALA A 8 -8.01 -17.12 -1.79
N PHE A 9 -7.13 -16.24 -2.24
CA PHE A 9 -7.03 -15.74 -3.60
C PHE A 9 -5.58 -15.33 -3.85
N GLU A 10 -5.19 -15.23 -5.12
CA GLU A 10 -3.81 -14.99 -5.53
C GLU A 10 -3.33 -13.56 -5.26
N GLY A 11 -4.25 -12.59 -5.18
CA GLY A 11 -3.89 -11.21 -4.88
C GLY A 11 -5.05 -10.23 -4.92
N LEU A 12 -4.71 -8.94 -4.80
CA LEU A 12 -5.68 -7.84 -4.66
C LEU A 12 -6.68 -7.81 -5.83
N ALA A 13 -6.21 -7.92 -7.07
CA ALA A 13 -7.07 -7.86 -8.25
C ALA A 13 -8.18 -8.92 -8.23
N GLN A 14 -7.83 -10.17 -7.93
CA GLN A 14 -8.80 -11.27 -7.82
C GLN A 14 -9.76 -11.05 -6.64
N SER A 15 -9.26 -10.57 -5.50
CA SER A 15 -10.09 -10.27 -4.33
C SER A 15 -11.16 -9.21 -4.64
N ILE A 16 -10.79 -8.19 -5.42
CA ILE A 16 -11.70 -7.13 -5.85
C ILE A 16 -12.75 -7.66 -6.83
N GLN A 17 -12.36 -8.50 -7.79
CA GLN A 17 -13.31 -9.13 -8.71
C GLN A 17 -14.37 -9.95 -7.95
N LEU A 18 -14.00 -10.63 -6.86
CA LEU A 18 -14.96 -11.35 -6.04
C LEU A 18 -15.98 -10.43 -5.37
N ILE A 19 -15.56 -9.24 -4.92
CA ILE A 19 -16.48 -8.23 -4.38
C ILE A 19 -17.44 -7.74 -5.48
N GLN A 20 -16.91 -7.40 -6.64
CA GLN A 20 -17.71 -6.91 -7.77
C GLN A 20 -18.74 -7.96 -8.27
N GLN A 21 -18.43 -9.25 -8.14
CA GLN A 21 -19.32 -10.36 -8.47
C GLN A 21 -20.32 -10.69 -7.34
N GLY A 22 -20.29 -9.97 -6.20
CA GLY A 22 -21.12 -10.28 -5.04
C GLY A 22 -20.74 -11.60 -4.35
N ARG A 23 -19.52 -12.08 -4.54
CA ARG A 23 -18.99 -13.35 -3.97
C ARG A 23 -18.17 -13.13 -2.70
N ALA A 24 -17.94 -11.87 -2.32
CA ALA A 24 -17.29 -11.44 -1.09
C ALA A 24 -17.81 -10.04 -0.71
N ASP A 25 -17.86 -9.72 0.58
CA ASP A 25 -18.33 -8.41 1.04
C ASP A 25 -17.19 -7.38 1.18
N LEU A 26 -15.97 -7.86 1.48
CA LEU A 26 -14.80 -7.04 1.69
C LEU A 26 -13.50 -7.77 1.33
N THR A 27 -12.44 -6.99 1.12
CA THR A 27 -11.06 -7.45 1.04
C THR A 27 -10.22 -6.57 1.96
N PHE A 28 -9.17 -7.15 2.55
CA PHE A 28 -8.24 -6.43 3.41
C PHE A 28 -6.85 -6.52 2.80
N ASN A 29 -6.19 -5.37 2.63
CA ASN A 29 -4.91 -5.26 1.96
C ASN A 29 -4.14 -4.02 2.43
N ASP A 30 -2.90 -3.86 1.96
CA ASP A 30 -2.12 -2.66 2.26
C ASP A 30 -2.73 -1.41 1.60
N LYS A 31 -2.63 -0.28 2.30
CA LYS A 31 -3.22 0.99 1.86
C LYS A 31 -2.65 1.46 0.51
N LEU A 32 -1.36 1.27 0.26
CA LEU A 32 -0.71 1.73 -0.97
C LEU A 32 -1.20 0.96 -2.20
N ALA A 33 -1.38 -0.36 -2.08
CA ALA A 33 -1.95 -1.18 -3.14
C ALA A 33 -3.40 -0.81 -3.42
N VAL A 34 -4.22 -0.54 -2.39
CA VAL A 34 -5.60 -0.08 -2.56
C VAL A 34 -5.66 1.28 -3.24
N LEU A 35 -4.86 2.26 -2.77
CA LEU A 35 -4.81 3.61 -3.37
C LEU A 35 -4.35 3.56 -4.82
N ASN A 36 -3.30 2.79 -5.12
CA ASN A 36 -2.83 2.60 -6.48
C ASN A 36 -3.89 1.95 -7.37
N TYR A 37 -4.58 0.90 -6.88
CA TYR A 37 -5.67 0.26 -7.63
C TYR A 37 -6.79 1.26 -7.93
N LEU A 38 -7.29 2.01 -6.95
CA LEU A 38 -8.38 2.98 -7.15
C LEU A 38 -7.97 4.07 -8.15
N LYS A 39 -6.72 4.56 -8.04
CA LYS A 39 -6.20 5.58 -8.95
C LYS A 39 -6.07 5.09 -10.38
N THR A 40 -5.53 3.88 -10.57
CA THR A 40 -5.22 3.34 -11.91
C THR A 40 -6.43 2.74 -12.61
N SER A 41 -7.34 2.11 -11.86
CA SER A 41 -8.56 1.51 -12.42
C SER A 41 -9.68 2.51 -12.66
N GLY A 42 -9.68 3.65 -11.95
CA GLY A 42 -10.81 4.58 -11.95
C GLY A 42 -12.10 3.97 -11.40
N ASN A 43 -12.01 2.87 -10.64
CA ASN A 43 -13.15 2.12 -10.14
C ASN A 43 -13.91 2.91 -9.07
N LYS A 44 -15.11 3.39 -9.41
CA LYS A 44 -15.99 4.16 -8.51
C LYS A 44 -16.96 3.29 -7.70
N ASN A 45 -16.97 1.98 -7.94
CA ASN A 45 -17.87 1.04 -7.26
C ASN A 45 -17.27 0.46 -5.98
N LEU A 46 -16.06 0.90 -5.62
CA LEU A 46 -15.37 0.52 -4.40
C LEU A 46 -15.02 1.76 -3.60
N LYS A 47 -14.94 1.59 -2.29
CA LYS A 47 -14.47 2.61 -1.37
C LYS A 47 -13.71 1.94 -0.23
N VAL A 48 -12.78 2.68 0.38
CA VAL A 48 -12.18 2.27 1.65
C VAL A 48 -13.26 2.35 2.73
N ALA A 49 -13.58 1.21 3.35
CA ALA A 49 -14.61 1.12 4.37
C ALA A 49 -14.07 1.37 5.78
N PHE A 50 -12.82 0.97 6.02
CA PHE A 50 -12.12 1.16 7.29
C PHE A 50 -10.60 1.11 7.07
N GLU A 51 -9.87 1.67 8.02
CA GLU A 51 -8.44 1.46 8.21
C GLU A 51 -8.24 0.79 9.59
N THR A 52 -7.15 0.06 9.80
CA THR A 52 -6.91 -0.68 11.05
C THR A 52 -5.61 -0.25 11.70
N GLY A 53 -5.65 -0.05 13.02
CA GLY A 53 -4.45 0.11 13.85
C GLY A 53 -3.56 1.29 13.45
N ASP A 54 -2.30 1.22 13.89
CA ASP A 54 -1.28 2.18 13.51
C ASP A 54 -0.67 1.83 12.14
N PRO A 55 -0.27 2.85 11.35
CA PRO A 55 0.41 2.63 10.08
C PRO A 55 1.64 1.74 10.26
N GLN A 56 1.72 0.67 9.47
CA GLN A 56 2.93 -0.14 9.38
C GLN A 56 3.93 0.57 8.46
N GLU A 57 5.17 0.70 8.91
CA GLU A 57 6.25 1.22 8.07
C GLU A 57 6.74 0.16 7.07
N THR A 58 7.02 0.60 5.85
CA THR A 58 7.60 -0.24 4.80
C THR A 58 9.09 0.02 4.68
N TYR A 59 9.88 -1.05 4.61
CA TYR A 59 11.33 -0.98 4.55
C TYR A 59 11.89 -1.77 3.37
N PHE A 60 13.07 -1.34 2.88
CA PHE A 60 13.88 -2.16 1.99
C PHE A 60 14.54 -3.28 2.79
N ALA A 61 14.36 -4.52 2.34
CA ALA A 61 15.03 -5.68 2.91
C ALA A 61 16.39 -5.90 2.25
N PHE A 62 17.41 -6.16 3.06
CA PHE A 62 18.78 -6.44 2.60
C PHE A 62 19.29 -7.75 3.19
N ARG A 63 20.28 -8.35 2.53
CA ARG A 63 21.01 -9.49 3.09
C ARG A 63 21.73 -9.06 4.37
N LYS A 64 21.83 -9.98 5.33
CA LYS A 64 22.66 -9.77 6.52
C LYS A 64 24.10 -9.50 6.09
N GLY A 65 24.77 -8.57 6.78
CA GLY A 65 26.15 -8.15 6.45
C GLY A 65 26.28 -7.07 5.38
N SER A 66 25.18 -6.57 4.78
CA SER A 66 25.22 -5.51 3.76
C SER A 66 25.23 -4.08 4.32
N GLY A 67 25.93 -3.83 5.44
CA GLY A 67 25.86 -2.58 6.20
C GLY A 67 26.11 -1.32 5.36
N GLU A 68 27.18 -1.29 4.56
CA GLU A 68 27.50 -0.13 3.71
C GLU A 68 26.38 0.22 2.72
N VAL A 69 25.72 -0.80 2.15
CA VAL A 69 24.61 -0.60 1.21
C VAL A 69 23.38 -0.07 1.94
N VAL A 70 23.10 -0.62 3.13
CA VAL A 70 21.99 -0.17 3.99
C VAL A 70 22.16 1.31 4.34
N ASP A 71 23.37 1.73 4.71
CA ASP A 71 23.67 3.12 5.08
C ASP A 71 23.48 4.07 3.89
N LYS A 72 23.96 3.69 2.70
CA LYS A 72 23.77 4.48 1.48
C LYS A 72 22.30 4.63 1.11
N VAL A 73 21.52 3.55 1.15
CA VAL A 73 20.07 3.61 0.83
C VAL A 73 19.32 4.45 1.86
N ASN A 74 19.60 4.26 3.15
CA ASN A 74 18.98 5.06 4.21
C ASN A 74 19.35 6.55 4.10
N GLY A 75 20.59 6.86 3.72
CA GLY A 75 21.03 8.22 3.42
C GLY A 75 20.20 8.85 2.30
N ALA A 76 20.12 8.17 1.15
CA ALA A 76 19.34 8.64 0.01
C ALA A 76 17.85 8.84 0.35
N LEU A 77 17.22 7.91 1.07
CA LEU A 77 15.83 8.04 1.49
C LEU A 77 15.60 9.24 2.42
N LYS A 78 16.54 9.51 3.35
CA LYS A 78 16.47 10.69 4.23
C LYS A 78 16.56 11.98 3.42
N GLU A 79 17.43 12.04 2.42
CA GLU A 79 17.55 13.21 1.54
C GLU A 79 16.29 13.41 0.72
N MET A 80 15.75 12.33 0.12
CA MET A 80 14.50 12.39 -0.65
C MET A 80 13.27 12.78 0.19
N LYS A 81 13.27 12.42 1.48
CA LYS A 81 12.18 12.76 2.42
C LYS A 81 12.26 14.21 2.86
N LYS A 82 13.45 14.68 3.24
CA LYS A 82 13.62 15.97 3.94
C LYS A 82 14.06 17.11 3.03
N LYS A 83 15.02 16.88 2.13
CA LYS A 83 15.75 17.95 1.45
C LYS A 83 15.08 18.44 0.18
N ASP A 84 14.55 17.53 -0.65
CA ASP A 84 14.06 17.86 -1.99
C ASP A 84 12.54 17.60 -2.20
N GLY A 85 11.89 16.96 -1.22
CA GLY A 85 10.48 16.57 -1.27
C GLY A 85 10.16 15.54 -2.36
N THR A 86 11.17 14.85 -2.90
CA THR A 86 11.02 13.89 -3.99
C THR A 86 10.10 12.75 -3.60
N LEU A 87 10.22 12.24 -2.37
CA LEU A 87 9.35 11.16 -1.89
C LEU A 87 7.87 11.57 -1.85
N ALA A 88 7.56 12.80 -1.40
CA ALA A 88 6.19 13.33 -1.40
C ALA A 88 5.64 13.50 -2.83
N LYS A 89 6.48 13.94 -3.78
CA LYS A 89 6.10 14.06 -5.21
C LYS A 89 5.79 12.69 -5.81
N ILE A 90 6.64 11.69 -5.56
CA ILE A 90 6.42 10.30 -5.99
C ILE A 90 5.12 9.76 -5.40
N SER A 91 4.90 9.96 -4.10
CA SER A 91 3.68 9.51 -3.41
C SER A 91 2.41 10.06 -4.07
N LYS A 92 2.33 11.39 -4.27
CA LYS A 92 1.17 12.01 -4.91
C LYS A 92 0.99 11.51 -6.34
N LYS A 93 2.08 11.32 -7.08
CA LYS A 93 2.06 10.79 -8.46
C LYS A 93 1.46 9.39 -8.52
N TRP A 94 1.69 8.52 -7.56
CA TRP A 94 1.20 7.13 -7.60
C TRP A 94 -0.07 6.87 -6.80
N PHE A 95 -0.26 7.56 -5.68
CA PHE A 95 -1.35 7.27 -4.74
C PHE A 95 -2.39 8.40 -4.63
N GLY A 96 -2.11 9.57 -5.19
CA GLY A 96 -3.02 10.73 -5.11
C GLY A 96 -2.90 11.54 -3.82
N GLU A 97 -2.22 10.99 -2.82
CA GLU A 97 -1.92 11.66 -1.54
C GLU A 97 -0.44 11.48 -1.15
N ASP A 98 -0.02 12.21 -0.11
CA ASP A 98 1.32 12.09 0.47
C ASP A 98 1.31 11.09 1.64
N VAL A 99 1.68 9.85 1.35
CA VAL A 99 1.71 8.72 2.31
C VAL A 99 3.04 8.64 3.07
N THR A 100 3.89 9.66 2.96
CA THR A 100 5.22 9.70 3.59
C THR A 100 5.24 10.47 4.91
N LYS A 101 4.09 11.03 5.28
CA LYS A 101 3.84 11.83 6.48
C LYS A 101 3.25 11.02 7.61
#